data_AF-R9JQD2-F1
#
_entry.id   AF-R9JQD2-F1
#
_cell.length_a   1.000
_cell.length_b   1.000
_cell.length_c   1.000
_cell.angle_alpha   90.00
_cell.angle_beta   90.00
_cell.angle_gamma   90.00
#
_symmetry.space_group_name_H-M   'P 1'
#
loop_
_entity.id
_entity.type
_entity.pdbx_description
1 polymer ?
#
loop_
_entity_poly.entity_id
_entity_poly.type
_entity_poly.pdbx_seq_one_letter_code
_entity_poly.pdbx_strand_id
1 'polypeptide(L)' 'MKNLFEHTSAPWIRYSNYEYKTGSDCNLYITVSKDAKPEMYHPMQEAE' A
#
# COMPACT_ATOMS: atom_id res chain seq x y z
N MET A 1 -1.86 19.03 -6.71
CA MET A 1 -1.49 18.02 -7.71
C MET A 1 -2.76 17.27 -8.11
N LYS A 2 -2.99 17.04 -9.41
CA LYS A 2 -4.03 16.11 -9.86
C LYS A 2 -3.47 14.70 -9.80
N ASN A 3 -3.64 14.01 -8.67
CA ASN A 3 -3.19 12.64 -8.48
C ASN A 3 -4.38 11.72 -8.21
N LEU A 4 -4.14 10.41 -8.18
CA LEU A 4 -5.16 9.39 -7.93
C LEU A 4 -5.95 9.62 -6.62
N PHE A 5 -5.36 10.34 -5.67
CA PHE A 5 -5.90 10.57 -4.33
C PHE A 5 -6.69 11.88 -4.20
N GLU A 6 -6.77 12.70 -5.24
CA GLU A 6 -7.38 14.03 -5.19
C GLU A 6 -8.86 14.01 -4.74
N HIS A 7 -9.58 12.93 -5.05
CA HIS A 7 -10.99 12.76 -4.69
C HIS A 7 -11.24 11.68 -3.63
N THR A 8 -10.18 11.20 -2.98
CA THR A 8 -10.37 10.18 -1.95
C THR A 8 -10.88 10.82 -0.65
N SER A 9 -11.99 10.29 -0.14
CA SER A 9 -12.58 10.70 1.14
C SER A 9 -12.38 9.66 2.25
N ALA A 10 -11.77 8.51 1.92
CA ALA A 10 -11.52 7.42 2.85
C ALA A 10 -10.12 7.56 3.50
N PRO A 11 -9.94 7.15 4.76
CA PRO A 11 -8.62 6.96 5.35
C PRO A 11 -7.81 5.93 4.59
N TRP A 12 -6.54 6.24 4.30
CA TRP A 12 -5.61 5.31 3.69
C TRP A 12 -4.63 4.78 4.74
N ILE A 13 -4.30 3.51 4.64
CA ILE A 13 -3.32 2.84 5.48
C ILE A 13 -2.29 2.23 4.56
N ARG A 14 -1.02 2.37 4.91
CA ARG A 14 0.08 1.61 4.30
C ARG A 14 0.74 0.72 5.34
N TYR A 15 1.49 -0.27 4.88
CA TYR A 15 2.26 -1.14 5.74
C TYR A 15 3.75 -0.86 5.57
N SER A 16 4.50 -1.01 6.66
CA SER A 16 5.94 -0.72 6.68
C SER A 16 6.77 -1.60 5.75
N ASN A 17 6.29 -2.81 5.40
CA ASN A 17 6.98 -3.71 4.48
C ASN A 17 6.02 -4.65 3.74
N TYR A 18 6.41 -5.00 2.53
CA TYR A 18 5.72 -5.97 1.69
C TYR A 18 6.71 -7.01 1.18
N GLU A 19 6.21 -8.22 0.89
CA GLU A 19 6.99 -9.33 0.37
C GLU A 19 6.34 -9.92 -0.88
N TYR A 20 7.19 -10.32 -1.82
CA TYR A 20 6.76 -11.04 -3.01
C TYR A 20 6.55 -12.52 -2.70
N LYS A 21 5.45 -13.09 -3.18
CA LYS A 21 5.14 -14.51 -3.11
C LYS A 21 4.71 -15.03 -4.47
N THR A 22 5.28 -16.16 -4.87
CA THR A 22 4.81 -16.89 -6.05
C THR A 22 3.64 -17.78 -5.65
N GLY A 23 2.48 -17.58 -6.29
CA GLY A 23 1.30 -18.41 -6.11
C GLY A 23 1.45 -19.77 -6.80
N SER A 24 0.55 -20.69 -6.49
CA SER A 24 0.48 -22.02 -7.13
C SER A 24 0.13 -21.96 -8.62
N ASP A 25 -0.38 -20.83 -9.08
CA ASP A 25 -0.68 -20.50 -10.48
C ASP A 25 0.51 -19.87 -11.21
N CYS A 26 1.71 -19.92 -10.61
CA CYS A 26 2.94 -19.29 -11.11
C CYS A 26 2.87 -17.76 -11.24
N ASN A 27 1.85 -17.10 -10.67
CA ASN A 27 1.76 -15.65 -10.64
C ASN A 27 2.51 -15.08 -9.44
N LEU A 28 3.02 -13.85 -9.61
CA LEU A 28 3.71 -13.12 -8.55
C LEU A 28 2.73 -12.18 -7.84
N TYR A 29 2.65 -12.31 -6.53
CA TYR A 29 1.81 -11.48 -5.67
C TYR A 29 2.67 -10.64 -4.72
N ILE A 30 2.20 -9.43 -4.44
CA ILE A 30 2.71 -8.61 -3.34
C ILE A 30 1.80 -8.85 -2.14
N THR A 31 2.39 -9.25 -1.02
CA THR A 31 1.67 -9.49 0.24
C THR A 31 2.27 -8.67 1.36
N VAL A 32 1.47 -8.38 2.38
CA VAL A 32 1.97 -7.71 3.60
C VAL A 32 2.87 -8.69 4.35
N SER A 33 4.06 -8.24 4.75
CA SER A 33 4.96 -9.08 5.56
C SER A 33 4.38 -9.33 6.95
N LYS A 34 4.72 -10.48 7.53
CA LYS A 34 4.16 -10.94 8.81
C LYS A 34 4.27 -9.90 9.95
N ASP A 35 5.40 -9.22 10.04
CA ASP A 35 5.69 -8.25 11.10
C ASP A 35 5.49 -6.79 10.65
N ALA A 36 4.83 -6.58 9.50
CA ALA A 36 4.58 -5.24 8.99
C ALA A 36 3.57 -4.51 9.87
N LYS A 37 3.86 -3.24 10.15
CA LYS A 37 3.00 -2.40 10.98
C LYS A 37 2.13 -1.52 10.08
N PRO A 38 0.82 -1.43 10.35
CA PRO A 38 -0.05 -0.49 9.67
C PRO A 38 0.25 0.93 10.16
N GLU A 39 0.24 1.89 9.24
CA GLU A 39 0.34 3.30 9.55
C GLU A 39 -0.61 4.12 8.67
N MET A 40 -1.14 5.21 9.24
CA MET A 40 -1.97 6.14 8.48
C MET A 40 -1.15 6.76 7.37
N TYR A 41 -1.64 6.66 6.15
CA TYR A 41 -1.02 7.22 4.97
C TYR A 41 -1.81 8.44 4.53
N HIS A 42 -1.13 9.59 4.41
CA HIS A 42 -1.74 10.83 3.94
C HIS A 42 -1.20 11.16 2.55
N PRO A 43 -1.68 10.51 1.48
CA PRO A 43 -1.13 10.65 0.14
C PRO A 43 -1.14 12.09 -0.38
N MET A 44 -2.08 12.92 0.04
CA MET A 44 -2.13 14.33 -0.38
C MET A 44 -1.06 15.21 0.30
N GLN A 45 -0.51 14.78 1.43
CA GLN A 45 0.53 15.49 2.20
C GLN A 45 1.92 14.88 1.96
N GLU A 46 1.97 13.58 1.68
CA GLU A 46 3.20 12.79 1.58
C GLU A 46 3.56 12.40 0.14
N ALA A 47 2.72 12.71 -0.87
CA ALA A 47 3.12 12.55 -2.27
C ALA A 47 4.06 13.68 -2.67
N GLU A 48 5.35 13.35 -2.84
CA GLU A 48 6.30 14.17 -3.61
C GLU A 48 5.88 14.28 -5.08
#